data_AF-A0A5S3UB65-F1
#
_entry.id   AF-A0A5S3UB65-F1
#
_cell.length_a   1.000
_cell.length_b   1.000
_cell.length_c   1.000
_cell.angle_alpha   90.00
_cell.angle_beta   90.00
_cell.angle_gamma   90.00
#
_symmetry.space_group_name_H-M   'P 1'
#
loop_
_entity.id
_entity.type
_entity.pdbx_description
1 polymer ?
#
loop_
_entity_poly.entity_id
_entity_poly.type
_entity_poly.pdbx_seq_one_letter_code
_entity_poly.pdbx_strand_id
1 'polypeptide(L)'
;MMSPFKIKGFSLIELMVVMAIMAVLMGLTGGVIVKNVAQQTRLVELEKTQNYFKMLSYKAYYGGYPIKVDLDGSMFKISIADQVTNLEFEELEFEKSSYTINTKSAIMPNSFTVKWNETSREFPINTMFKPYE
;
A
#
# COMPACT_ATOMS: atom_id res chain seq x y z
N MET A 1 34.69 54.95 3.97
CA MET A 1 34.06 54.68 5.28
C MET A 1 33.35 53.34 5.17
N MET A 2 33.92 52.29 5.76
CA MET A 2 33.45 50.91 5.60
C MET A 2 33.53 50.26 6.98
N SER A 3 32.37 49.99 7.57
CA SER A 3 32.29 49.39 8.91
C SER A 3 32.75 47.93 8.86
N PRO A 4 33.55 47.45 9.83
CA PRO A 4 33.86 46.03 9.91
C PRO A 4 32.59 45.25 10.30
N PHE A 5 32.17 44.32 9.45
CA PHE A 5 31.16 43.32 9.79
C PHE A 5 31.70 42.46 10.95
N LYS A 6 31.05 42.51 12.11
CA LYS A 6 31.35 41.61 13.23
C LYS A 6 30.95 40.18 12.86
N ILE A 7 31.93 39.36 12.53
CA ILE A 7 31.76 37.91 12.40
C ILE A 7 31.56 37.37 13.82
N LYS A 8 30.32 37.03 14.19
CA LYS A 8 30.03 36.34 15.45
C LYS A 8 30.31 34.86 15.26
N GLY A 9 31.37 34.34 15.87
CA GLY A 9 31.67 32.91 15.91
C GLY A 9 30.77 32.19 16.91
N PHE A 10 30.30 31.00 16.57
CA PHE A 10 29.62 30.09 17.49
C PHE A 10 30.63 29.41 18.40
N SER A 11 30.26 29.18 19.67
CA SER A 11 31.11 28.39 20.56
C SER A 11 31.05 26.90 20.21
N LEU A 12 32.15 26.17 20.38
CA LEU A 12 32.19 24.71 20.20
C LEU A 12 31.17 24.01 21.10
N ILE A 13 30.93 24.53 22.32
CA ILE A 13 29.95 23.94 23.23
C ILE A 13 28.51 24.17 22.75
N GLU A 14 28.20 25.31 22.13
CA GLU A 14 26.89 25.54 21.51
C GLU A 14 26.66 24.55 20.37
N LEU A 15 27.67 24.29 19.55
CA LEU A 15 27.56 23.33 18.45
C LEU A 15 27.31 21.90 18.99
N MET A 16 28.03 21.50 20.04
CA MET A 16 27.84 20.19 20.66
C MET A 16 26.44 20.04 21.27
N VAL A 17 25.95 21.08 21.95
CA VAL A 17 24.60 21.09 22.55
C VAL A 17 23.53 21.02 21.45
N VAL A 18 23.68 21.77 20.36
CA VAL A 18 22.75 21.72 19.22
C VAL A 18 22.72 20.33 18.60
N MET A 19 23.89 19.73 18.34
CA MET A 19 23.96 18.37 17.78
C MET A 19 23.39 17.32 18.73
N ALA A 20 23.57 17.47 20.04
CA ALA A 20 22.95 16.61 21.04
C ALA A 20 21.42 16.73 21.04
N ILE A 21 20.87 17.95 20.95
CA ILE A 21 19.43 18.17 20.85
C ILE A 21 18.89 17.57 19.54
N MET A 22 19.58 17.79 18.41
CA MET A 22 19.19 17.23 17.12
C MET A 22 19.18 15.69 17.14
N ALA A 23 20.17 15.06 17.75
CA ALA A 23 20.23 13.61 17.90
C ALA A 23 19.05 13.06 18.72
N VAL A 24 18.69 13.72 19.84
CA VAL A 24 17.53 13.35 20.65
C VAL A 24 16.23 13.51 19.87
N LEU A 25 16.07 14.63 19.14
CA LEU A 25 14.88 14.88 18.33
C LEU A 25 14.72 13.83 17.20
N MET A 26 15.80 13.47 16.53
CA MET A 26 15.80 12.40 15.52
C MET A 26 15.46 11.04 16.13
N GLY A 27 16.00 10.73 17.30
CA GLY A 27 15.69 9.50 18.03
C GLY A 27 14.22 9.40 18.43
N LEU A 28 13.62 10.49 18.90
CA LEU A 28 12.21 10.54 19.32
C LEU A 28 11.24 10.51 18.12
N THR A 29 11.61 11.14 17.00
CA THR A 29 10.73 11.25 15.82
C THR A 29 10.85 10.08 14.85
N GLY A 30 11.98 9.36 14.83
CA GLY A 30 12.21 8.25 13.90
C GLY A 30 11.14 7.16 13.96
N GLY A 31 10.75 6.73 15.16
CA GLY A 31 9.71 5.70 15.33
C GLY A 31 8.32 6.15 14.87
N VAL A 32 7.97 7.43 15.04
CA VAL A 32 6.68 7.99 14.60
C VAL A 32 6.64 8.11 13.07
N ILE A 33 7.74 8.58 12.47
CA ILE A 33 7.86 8.71 11.01
C ILE A 33 7.72 7.34 10.33
N VAL A 34 8.42 6.31 10.82
CA VAL A 34 8.35 4.95 10.25
C VAL A 34 6.93 4.40 10.30
N LYS A 35 6.23 4.52 11.43
CA LYS A 35 4.83 4.09 11.55
C LYS A 35 3.89 4.80 10.58
N ASN A 36 4.08 6.12 10.41
CA ASN A 36 3.28 6.90 9.47
C ASN A 36 3.54 6.47 8.02
N VAL A 37 4.80 6.24 7.64
CA VAL A 37 5.13 5.75 6.29
C VAL A 37 4.49 4.39 6.04
N ALA A 38 4.64 3.43 6.96
CA ALA A 38 4.01 2.11 6.87
C ALA A 38 2.47 2.22 6.72
N GLN A 39 1.83 3.09 7.50
CA GLN A 39 0.39 3.33 7.39
C GLN A 39 -0.01 3.91 6.03
N GLN A 40 0.76 4.86 5.49
CA GLN A 40 0.49 5.45 4.17
C GLN A 40 0.71 4.43 3.04
N THR A 41 1.80 3.65 3.10
CA THR A 41 2.06 2.56 2.14
C THR A 41 0.91 1.57 2.12
N ARG A 42 0.39 1.19 3.30
CA ARG A 42 -0.79 0.31 3.41
C ARG A 42 -2.04 0.88 2.75
N LEU A 43 -2.31 2.17 2.90
CA LEU A 43 -3.45 2.83 2.24
C LEU A 43 -3.30 2.83 0.72
N VAL A 44 -2.09 3.09 0.22
CA VAL A 44 -1.76 3.03 -1.20
C VAL A 44 -1.91 1.61 -1.74
N GLU A 45 -1.48 0.61 -0.99
CA GLU A 45 -1.61 -0.81 -1.33
C GLU A 45 -3.05 -1.29 -1.38
N LEU A 46 -3.89 -0.80 -0.46
CA LEU A 46 -5.32 -1.06 -0.48
C LEU A 46 -5.97 -0.49 -1.74
N GLU A 47 -5.62 0.74 -2.10
CA GLU A 47 -6.10 1.37 -3.33
C GLU A 47 -5.57 0.65 -4.59
N LYS A 48 -4.31 0.21 -4.59
CA LYS A 48 -3.76 -0.62 -5.67
C LYS A 48 -4.57 -1.91 -5.84
N THR A 49 -4.91 -2.58 -4.74
CA THR A 49 -5.71 -3.82 -4.75
C THR A 49 -7.07 -3.60 -5.40
N GLN A 50 -7.78 -2.53 -5.03
CA GLN A 50 -9.05 -2.13 -5.64
C GLN A 50 -8.89 -1.90 -7.15
N ASN A 51 -7.86 -1.17 -7.55
CA ASN A 51 -7.57 -0.89 -8.95
C ASN A 51 -7.21 -2.16 -9.74
N TYR A 52 -6.50 -3.12 -9.13
CA TYR A 52 -6.23 -4.42 -9.76
C TYR A 52 -7.52 -5.18 -10.03
N PHE A 53 -8.42 -5.32 -9.05
CA PHE A 53 -9.70 -5.96 -9.29
C PHE A 53 -10.52 -5.27 -10.39
N LYS A 54 -10.55 -3.94 -10.40
CA LYS A 54 -11.23 -3.16 -11.46
C LYS A 54 -10.61 -3.41 -12.84
N MET A 55 -9.29 -3.40 -12.94
CA MET A 55 -8.56 -3.67 -14.19
C MET A 55 -8.77 -5.11 -14.67
N LEU A 56 -8.77 -6.08 -13.76
CA LEU A 56 -8.98 -7.48 -14.11
C LEU A 56 -10.42 -7.76 -14.53
N SER A 57 -11.40 -7.10 -13.90
CA SER A 57 -12.81 -7.09 -14.32
C SER A 57 -12.96 -6.59 -15.77
N TYR A 58 -12.29 -5.49 -16.11
CA TYR A 58 -12.23 -4.99 -17.49
C TYR A 58 -11.56 -6.00 -18.44
N LYS A 59 -10.41 -6.56 -18.03
CA LYS A 59 -9.65 -7.51 -18.85
C LYS A 59 -10.43 -8.81 -19.12
N ALA A 60 -11.15 -9.32 -18.15
CA ALA A 60 -11.99 -10.51 -18.32
C ALA A 60 -13.18 -10.24 -19.28
N TYR A 61 -13.78 -9.05 -19.19
CA TYR A 61 -14.88 -8.63 -20.06
C TYR A 61 -14.46 -8.54 -21.53
N TYR A 62 -13.40 -7.78 -21.82
CA TYR A 62 -12.92 -7.60 -23.20
C TYR A 62 -12.10 -8.77 -23.72
N GLY A 63 -11.41 -9.49 -22.82
CA GLY A 63 -10.61 -10.67 -23.17
C GLY A 63 -11.45 -11.91 -23.47
N GLY A 64 -12.68 -11.99 -22.97
CA GLY A 64 -13.58 -13.11 -23.22
C GLY A 64 -13.19 -14.42 -22.52
N TYR A 65 -12.26 -14.37 -21.57
CA TYR A 65 -11.86 -15.50 -20.73
C TYR A 65 -11.99 -15.15 -19.24
N PRO A 66 -12.37 -16.11 -18.38
CA PRO A 66 -12.40 -15.90 -16.94
C PRO A 66 -10.97 -15.78 -16.38
N ILE A 67 -10.83 -15.00 -15.32
CA ILE A 67 -9.56 -14.78 -14.61
C ILE A 67 -9.71 -15.30 -13.19
N LYS A 68 -8.69 -16.02 -12.70
CA LYS A 68 -8.62 -16.44 -11.29
C LYS A 68 -7.62 -15.57 -10.54
N VAL A 69 -7.96 -15.20 -9.32
CA VAL A 69 -7.08 -14.46 -8.42
C VAL A 69 -7.02 -15.16 -7.08
N ASP A 70 -5.84 -15.46 -6.59
CA ASP A 70 -5.62 -16.02 -5.27
C ASP A 70 -4.86 -15.02 -4.40
N LEU A 71 -5.40 -14.72 -3.23
CA LEU A 71 -4.75 -13.88 -2.21
C LEU A 71 -4.26 -14.78 -1.09
N ASP A 72 -3.00 -14.62 -0.67
CA ASP A 72 -2.43 -15.39 0.44
C ASP A 72 -1.27 -14.61 1.07
N GLY A 73 -1.42 -14.18 2.32
CA GLY A 73 -0.40 -13.38 3.01
C GLY A 73 -0.14 -12.07 2.27
N SER A 74 1.12 -11.78 1.92
CA SER A 74 1.49 -10.59 1.14
C SER A 74 1.35 -10.76 -0.38
N MET A 75 0.78 -11.87 -0.85
CA MET A 75 0.76 -12.21 -2.27
C MET A 75 -0.62 -12.07 -2.90
N PHE A 76 -0.67 -11.42 -4.06
CA PHE A 76 -1.81 -11.35 -4.96
C PHE A 76 -1.43 -12.03 -6.27
N LYS A 77 -1.91 -13.26 -6.45
CA LYS A 77 -1.61 -14.12 -7.60
C LYS A 77 -2.74 -14.04 -8.61
N ILE A 78 -2.41 -13.72 -9.86
CA ILE A 78 -3.35 -13.59 -10.97
C ILE A 78 -3.05 -14.71 -11.96
N SER A 79 -4.05 -15.53 -12.27
CA SER A 79 -3.96 -16.61 -13.25
C SER A 79 -4.90 -16.34 -14.43
N ILE A 80 -4.31 -16.17 -15.61
CA ILE A 80 -5.01 -15.89 -16.87
C ILE A 80 -4.58 -16.91 -17.90
N ALA A 81 -5.48 -17.82 -18.27
CA ALA A 81 -5.14 -18.98 -19.10
C ALA A 81 -3.89 -19.69 -18.53
N ASP A 82 -2.76 -19.67 -19.26
CA ASP A 82 -1.50 -20.30 -18.86
C ASP A 82 -0.48 -19.32 -18.25
N GLN A 83 -0.84 -18.04 -18.10
CA GLN A 83 0.04 -17.01 -17.52
C GLN A 83 -0.31 -16.76 -16.05
N VAL A 84 0.73 -16.77 -15.22
CA VAL A 84 0.63 -16.43 -13.79
C VAL A 84 1.45 -15.17 -13.52
N THR A 85 0.81 -14.17 -12.93
CA THR A 85 1.47 -12.95 -12.44
C THR A 85 1.33 -12.90 -10.93
N ASN A 86 2.44 -12.72 -10.22
CA ASN A 86 2.44 -12.53 -8.78
C ASN A 86 2.75 -11.06 -8.48
N LEU A 87 1.97 -10.49 -7.56
CA LEU A 87 2.21 -9.17 -7.01
C LEU A 87 2.43 -9.32 -5.51
N GLU A 88 3.49 -8.69 -5.00
CA GLU A 88 3.85 -8.72 -3.60
C GLU A 88 3.58 -7.35 -2.97
N PHE A 89 3.11 -7.39 -1.73
CA PHE A 89 2.73 -6.24 -0.92
C PHE A 89 3.64 -6.14 0.30
N GLU A 90 4.09 -4.94 0.62
CA GLU A 90 5.03 -4.68 1.72
C GLU A 90 4.33 -4.63 3.07
N GLU A 91 3.14 -4.01 3.11
CA GLU A 91 2.43 -3.69 4.36
C GLU A 91 1.10 -4.43 4.49
N LEU A 92 0.52 -4.86 3.36
CA LEU A 92 -0.79 -5.48 3.31
C LEU A 92 -0.70 -7.01 3.40
N GLU A 93 -1.44 -7.59 4.35
CA GLU A 93 -1.54 -9.04 4.52
C GLU A 93 -3.00 -9.48 4.30
N PHE A 94 -3.23 -10.28 3.28
CA PHE A 94 -4.52 -10.83 2.90
C PHE A 94 -4.82 -12.12 3.67
N GLU A 95 -6.10 -12.34 3.97
CA GLU A 95 -6.57 -13.67 4.31
C GLU A 95 -6.64 -14.55 3.05
N LYS A 96 -6.33 -15.83 3.23
CA LYS A 96 -6.32 -16.79 2.14
C LYS A 96 -7.69 -16.89 1.49
N SER A 97 -7.77 -16.47 0.23
CA SER A 97 -9.04 -16.36 -0.50
C SER A 97 -8.80 -16.51 -1.99
N SER A 98 -9.81 -17.00 -2.71
CA SER A 98 -9.76 -17.22 -4.15
C SER A 98 -10.96 -16.57 -4.81
N TYR A 99 -10.71 -15.88 -5.92
CA TYR A 99 -11.66 -15.06 -6.64
C TYR A 99 -11.76 -15.53 -8.08
N THR A 100 -12.98 -15.57 -8.58
CA THR A 100 -13.25 -15.78 -10.00
C THR A 100 -13.86 -14.52 -10.58
N ILE A 101 -13.21 -14.01 -11.64
CA ILE A 101 -13.69 -12.90 -12.43
C ILE A 101 -14.21 -13.48 -13.73
N ASN A 102 -15.51 -13.38 -13.98
CA ASN A 102 -16.12 -13.94 -15.17
C ASN A 102 -16.05 -12.97 -16.37
N THR A 103 -16.43 -13.45 -17.55
CA THR A 103 -16.46 -12.68 -18.80
C THR A 103 -17.56 -11.61 -18.83
N LYS A 104 -18.46 -11.60 -17.85
CA LYS A 104 -19.43 -10.53 -17.60
C LYS A 104 -18.92 -9.52 -16.58
N SER A 105 -17.61 -9.54 -16.28
CA SER A 105 -16.88 -8.64 -15.38
C SER A 105 -17.23 -8.78 -13.89
N ALA A 106 -18.12 -9.71 -13.52
CA ALA A 106 -18.50 -9.94 -12.13
C ALA A 106 -17.38 -10.69 -11.39
N ILE A 107 -17.13 -10.27 -10.16
CA ILE A 107 -16.10 -10.81 -9.27
C ILE A 107 -16.80 -11.55 -8.13
N MET A 108 -16.40 -12.79 -7.88
CA MET A 108 -16.93 -13.62 -6.79
C MET A 108 -15.77 -14.24 -6.00
N PRO A 109 -15.70 -14.07 -4.67
CA PRO A 109 -16.56 -13.22 -3.83
C PRO A 109 -16.37 -11.70 -4.12
N ASN A 110 -17.29 -10.85 -3.65
CA ASN A 110 -17.30 -9.42 -3.94
C ASN A 110 -16.59 -8.56 -2.88
N SER A 111 -15.84 -9.19 -1.97
CA SER A 111 -15.09 -8.54 -0.91
C SER A 111 -13.78 -9.28 -0.64
N PHE A 112 -12.79 -8.57 -0.12
CA PHE A 112 -11.54 -9.17 0.35
C PHE A 112 -11.22 -8.75 1.77
N THR A 113 -10.52 -9.63 2.48
CA THR A 113 -10.17 -9.43 3.88
C THR A 113 -8.68 -9.23 4.01
N VAL A 114 -8.29 -8.22 4.77
CA VAL A 114 -6.90 -7.95 5.15
C VAL A 114 -6.76 -7.98 6.66
N LYS A 115 -5.62 -8.47 7.14
CA LYS A 115 -5.27 -8.44 8.56
C LYS A 115 -4.65 -7.08 8.90
N TRP A 116 -5.13 -6.51 9.99
CA TRP A 116 -4.73 -5.20 10.51
C TRP A 116 -4.57 -5.30 12.03
N ASN A 117 -3.34 -5.28 12.54
CA ASN A 117 -3.05 -5.34 13.97
C ASN A 117 -3.86 -6.43 14.70
N GLU A 118 -3.80 -7.68 14.20
CA GLU A 118 -4.56 -8.84 14.71
C GLU A 118 -6.08 -8.81 14.52
N THR A 119 -6.63 -7.75 13.89
CA THR A 119 -8.04 -7.66 13.51
C THR A 119 -8.19 -7.82 12.00
N SER A 120 -9.14 -8.64 11.57
CA SER A 120 -9.48 -8.77 10.15
C SER A 120 -10.46 -7.68 9.75
N ARG A 121 -10.17 -7.02 8.61
CA ARG A 121 -11.04 -5.99 8.03
C ARG A 121 -11.43 -6.39 6.63
N GLU A 122 -12.72 -6.40 6.38
CA GLU A 122 -13.32 -6.71 5.09
C GLU A 122 -13.53 -5.43 4.27
N PHE A 123 -13.18 -5.49 2.99
CA PHE A 123 -13.32 -4.41 2.03
C PHE A 123 -14.14 -4.88 0.84
N PRO A 124 -15.21 -4.16 0.44
CA PRO A 124 -15.93 -4.48 -0.78
C PRO A 124 -15.04 -4.23 -2.00
N ILE A 125 -15.16 -5.08 -3.01
CA ILE A 125 -14.44 -4.95 -4.27
C ILE A 125 -15.24 -4.07 -5.22
N ASN A 126 -14.60 -3.01 -5.70
CA ASN A 126 -15.18 -2.13 -6.70
C ASN A 126 -15.02 -2.73 -8.10
N THR A 127 -16.11 -3.23 -8.69
CA THR A 127 -16.12 -3.67 -10.08
C THR A 127 -16.31 -2.49 -11.04
N MET A 128 -15.79 -2.60 -12.27
CA MET A 128 -16.01 -1.55 -13.27
C MET A 128 -17.46 -1.54 -13.77
N PHE A 129 -18.05 -2.72 -13.95
CA PHE A 129 -19.44 -2.88 -14.35
C PHE A 129 -20.22 -3.56 -13.23
N LYS A 130 -21.44 -3.06 -12.99
CA LYS A 130 -22.40 -3.73 -12.13
C LYS A 130 -23.11 -4.78 -12.97
N PRO A 131 -23.23 -6.04 -12.52
CA PRO A 131 -24.12 -6.98 -13.17
C PRO A 131 -25.52 -6.36 -13.18
N TYR A 132 -26.15 -6.28 -14.35
CA TYR A 132 -27.58 -5.94 -14.43
C TYR A 132 -28.34 -7.10 -13.78
N GLU A 133 -29.10 -6.78 -12.73
CA GLU A 133 -30.13 -7.67 -12.15
C GLU A 133 -31.35 -7.79 -13.08
#